data_AF-A0AAV0IR03-F1
#
_entry.id   AF-A0AAV0IR03-F1
#
_cell.length_a   1.000
_cell.length_b   1.000
_cell.length_c   1.000
_cell.angle_alpha   90.00
_cell.angle_beta   90.00
_cell.angle_gamma   90.00
#
_symmetry.space_group_name_H-M   'P 1'
#
loop_
_entity.id
_entity.type
_entity.pdbx_description
1 polymer ?
#
loop_
_entity_poly.entity_id
_entity_poly.type
_entity_poly.pdbx_seq_one_letter_code
_entity_poly.pdbx_strand_id
1 'polypeptide(L)'
;MVVFIYLFGFIWQMGSFWQFLYPDGLRLLLEYTKETYGDHDIYITENGMGTQEDPKLTLAEARADTMRVNFYNAHLASIRQAMIEKEVKVRGFFAWSYADNYEWNDGYSVRFGLNYVNYTDLSRHPKHSACWYTNFCRRDPPREDNNLKMITAGPASAAGGRKSLLRRPAAYAN
;
A
#
# COMPACT_ATOMS: atom_id res chain seq x y z
N MET A 1 -34.49 12.34 20.95
CA MET A 1 -33.75 12.69 19.72
C MET A 1 -32.84 11.52 19.40
N VAL A 2 -33.24 10.66 18.46
CA VAL A 2 -32.45 9.49 18.06
C VAL A 2 -31.58 9.92 16.88
N VAL A 3 -30.28 10.00 17.09
CA VAL A 3 -29.30 10.25 16.03
C VAL A 3 -28.97 8.91 15.40
N PHE A 4 -29.51 8.65 14.21
CA PHE A 4 -29.05 7.56 13.37
C PHE A 4 -27.77 8.01 12.66
N ILE A 5 -26.63 7.50 13.10
CA ILE A 5 -25.37 7.62 12.35
C ILE A 5 -25.39 6.51 11.29
N TYR A 6 -25.83 6.87 10.07
CA TYR A 6 -25.65 5.99 8.91
C TYR A 6 -24.20 6.14 8.42
N LEU A 7 -23.31 5.24 8.84
CA LEU A 7 -22.03 5.03 8.17
C LEU A 7 -22.32 4.32 6.83
N PHE A 8 -22.63 5.09 5.79
CA PHE A 8 -22.65 4.60 4.40
C PHE A 8 -21.20 4.41 3.91
N GLY A 9 -20.50 3.42 4.47
CA GLY A 9 -19.40 2.78 3.77
C GLY A 9 -20.01 1.70 2.89
N PHE A 10 -20.09 1.90 1.58
CA PHE A 10 -20.50 0.83 0.67
C PHE A 10 -19.43 -0.27 0.69
N ILE A 11 -19.60 -1.22 1.59
CA ILE A 11 -18.82 -2.45 1.61
C ILE A 11 -19.36 -3.33 0.48
N TRP A 12 -18.68 -3.34 -0.66
CA TRP A 12 -19.05 -4.20 -1.78
C TRP A 12 -18.57 -5.62 -1.52
N GLN A 13 -19.46 -6.61 -1.64
CA GLN A 13 -19.09 -8.03 -1.68
C GLN A 13 -18.46 -8.35 -3.05
N MET A 14 -17.36 -9.11 -3.04
CA MET A 14 -16.59 -9.48 -4.24
C MET A 14 -16.97 -10.90 -4.71
N GLY A 15 -16.12 -11.54 -5.53
CA GLY A 15 -16.38 -12.86 -6.10
C GLY A 15 -16.64 -13.96 -5.06
N SER A 16 -15.91 -13.97 -3.95
CA SER A 16 -16.17 -14.92 -2.84
C SER A 16 -16.98 -14.26 -1.72
N PHE A 17 -17.80 -15.07 -1.02
CA PHE A 17 -18.75 -14.57 0.01
C PHE A 17 -18.08 -13.84 1.18
N TRP A 18 -16.82 -14.16 1.47
CA TRP A 18 -16.04 -13.61 2.57
C TRP A 18 -15.25 -12.34 2.18
N GLN A 19 -15.23 -11.98 0.90
CA GLN A 19 -14.44 -10.85 0.41
C GLN A 19 -15.26 -9.57 0.30
N PHE A 20 -14.74 -8.53 0.95
CA PHE A 20 -15.34 -7.21 0.97
C PHE A 20 -14.29 -6.14 0.65
N LEU A 21 -14.64 -5.15 -0.17
CA LEU A 21 -13.74 -4.04 -0.48
C LEU A 21 -13.70 -3.05 0.70
N TYR A 22 -12.63 -3.10 1.49
CA TYR A 22 -12.41 -2.16 2.59
C TYR A 22 -10.92 -1.81 2.77
N PRO A 23 -10.37 -0.90 1.94
CA PRO A 23 -8.95 -0.55 1.96
C PRO A 23 -8.44 -0.02 3.31
N ASP A 24 -9.26 0.76 4.01
CA ASP A 24 -8.95 1.27 5.35
C ASP A 24 -8.74 0.15 6.38
N GLY A 25 -9.41 -0.99 6.21
CA GLY A 25 -9.23 -2.14 7.09
C GLY A 25 -7.78 -2.65 7.08
N LEU A 26 -7.13 -2.64 5.91
CA LEU A 26 -5.71 -3.06 5.80
C LEU A 26 -4.80 -2.05 6.51
N ARG A 27 -5.06 -0.76 6.38
CA ARG A 27 -4.31 0.28 7.11
C ARG A 27 -4.47 0.09 8.62
N LEU A 28 -5.69 -0.03 9.12
CA LEU A 28 -5.96 -0.24 10.54
C LEU A 28 -5.30 -1.53 11.07
N LEU A 29 -5.29 -2.60 10.28
CA LEU A 29 -4.59 -3.85 10.63
C LEU A 29 -3.07 -3.66 10.74
N LEU A 30 -2.47 -2.89 9.82
CA LEU A 30 -1.04 -2.57 9.86
C LEU A 30 -0.66 -1.73 11.08
N GLU A 31 -1.46 -0.71 11.38
CA GLU A 31 -1.29 0.13 12.58
C GLU A 31 -1.41 -0.71 13.85
N TYR A 32 -2.47 -1.50 13.97
CA TYR A 32 -2.69 -2.41 15.10
C TYR A 32 -1.55 -3.42 15.26
N THR A 33 -1.04 -3.97 14.16
CA THR A 33 0.07 -4.94 14.19
C THR A 33 1.32 -4.30 14.80
N LYS A 34 1.65 -3.07 14.39
CA LYS A 34 2.77 -2.32 14.95
C LYS A 34 2.58 -2.02 16.44
N GLU A 35 1.39 -1.52 16.80
CA GLU A 35 1.08 -1.16 18.19
C GLU A 35 1.10 -2.37 19.14
N THR A 36 0.65 -3.53 18.66
CA THR A 36 0.49 -4.74 19.48
C THR A 36 1.75 -5.59 19.53
N TYR A 37 2.44 -5.74 18.41
CA TYR A 37 3.55 -6.67 18.26
C TYR A 37 4.92 -5.99 18.10
N GLY A 38 4.96 -4.66 18.08
CA GLY A 38 6.19 -3.88 17.93
C GLY A 38 6.50 -3.50 16.48
N ASP A 39 7.50 -2.63 16.33
CA ASP A 39 7.85 -2.00 15.06
C ASP A 39 8.76 -2.88 14.19
N HIS A 40 8.17 -3.97 13.68
CA HIS A 40 8.82 -4.95 12.82
C HIS A 40 8.60 -4.66 11.32
N ASP A 41 9.48 -5.22 10.49
CA ASP A 41 9.29 -5.24 9.04
C ASP A 41 8.09 -6.13 8.68
N ILE A 42 7.13 -5.56 7.94
CA ILE A 42 5.91 -6.24 7.51
C ILE A 42 5.97 -6.53 6.01
N TYR A 43 5.66 -7.77 5.64
CA TYR A 43 5.42 -8.18 4.26
C TYR A 43 3.96 -8.59 4.13
N ILE A 44 3.23 -7.95 3.22
CA ILE A 44 1.86 -8.31 2.89
C ILE A 44 1.93 -9.42 1.85
N THR A 45 1.92 -10.67 2.32
CA THR A 45 2.17 -11.87 1.51
C THR A 45 1.04 -12.18 0.53
N GLU A 46 -0.19 -11.78 0.85
CA GLU A 46 -1.35 -11.99 0.00
C GLU A 46 -2.35 -10.85 0.15
N ASN A 47 -2.75 -10.25 -0.98
CA ASN A 47 -3.91 -9.37 -1.07
C ASN A 47 -4.45 -9.37 -2.51
N GLY A 48 -5.75 -9.50 -2.68
CA GLY A 48 -6.34 -9.69 -4.00
C GLY A 48 -7.85 -9.62 -4.03
N MET A 49 -8.38 -9.52 -5.25
CA MET A 49 -9.81 -9.44 -5.52
C MET A 49 -10.26 -10.59 -6.43
N GLY A 50 -11.11 -11.45 -5.90
CA GLY A 50 -11.81 -12.47 -6.66
C GLY A 50 -12.92 -11.85 -7.51
N THR A 51 -13.03 -12.28 -8.76
CA THR A 51 -14.15 -11.98 -9.65
C THR A 51 -14.80 -13.28 -10.08
N GLN A 52 -16.13 -13.34 -10.07
CA GLN A 52 -16.86 -14.50 -10.58
C GLN A 52 -16.57 -14.68 -12.07
N GLU A 53 -16.35 -15.92 -12.49
CA GLU A 53 -16.26 -16.26 -13.90
C GLU A 53 -17.61 -16.11 -14.57
N ASP A 54 -17.61 -15.47 -15.75
CA ASP A 54 -18.76 -15.44 -16.65
C ASP A 54 -18.36 -16.04 -18.01
N PRO A 55 -18.81 -17.26 -18.34
CA PRO A 55 -18.43 -17.94 -19.57
C PRO A 55 -19.01 -17.28 -20.83
N LYS A 56 -19.88 -16.28 -20.70
CA LYS A 56 -20.44 -15.53 -21.83
C LYS A 56 -19.54 -14.39 -22.31
N LEU A 57 -18.57 -13.99 -21.48
CA LEU A 57 -17.66 -12.91 -21.83
C LEU A 57 -16.69 -13.35 -22.91
N THR A 58 -16.43 -12.46 -23.86
CA THR A 58 -15.28 -12.59 -24.75
C THR A 58 -13.98 -12.47 -23.96
N LEU A 59 -12.87 -12.97 -24.51
CA LEU A 59 -11.55 -12.81 -23.90
C LEU A 59 -11.20 -11.34 -23.63
N ALA A 60 -11.62 -10.42 -24.49
CA ALA A 60 -11.38 -8.99 -24.29
C ALA A 60 -12.14 -8.45 -23.07
N GLU A 61 -13.40 -8.84 -22.89
CA GLU A 61 -14.23 -8.43 -21.76
C GLU A 61 -13.75 -9.06 -20.45
N ALA A 62 -13.40 -10.36 -20.45
CA ALA A 62 -12.87 -11.06 -19.28
C ALA A 62 -11.54 -10.46 -18.77
N ARG A 63 -10.77 -9.81 -19.67
CA ARG A 63 -9.52 -9.10 -19.33
C ARG A 63 -9.72 -7.66 -18.87
N ALA A 64 -10.90 -7.07 -19.11
CA ALA A 64 -11.22 -5.68 -18.80
C ALA A 64 -11.61 -5.50 -17.32
N ASP A 65 -10.68 -5.81 -16.41
CA ASP A 65 -10.92 -5.93 -14.97
C ASP A 65 -10.64 -4.65 -14.17
N THR A 66 -11.24 -3.52 -14.57
CA THR A 66 -11.03 -2.20 -13.94
C THR A 66 -11.30 -2.19 -12.43
N MET A 67 -12.23 -3.03 -11.95
CA MET A 67 -12.48 -3.16 -10.51
C MET A 67 -11.27 -3.68 -9.73
N ARG A 68 -10.51 -4.63 -10.29
CA ARG A 68 -9.28 -5.15 -9.69
C ARG A 68 -8.18 -4.09 -9.67
N VAL A 69 -8.10 -3.24 -10.71
CA VAL A 69 -7.21 -2.06 -10.70
C VAL A 69 -7.55 -1.12 -9.55
N ASN A 70 -8.83 -0.77 -9.40
CA ASN A 70 -9.29 0.11 -8.33
C ASN A 70 -9.04 -0.49 -6.94
N PHE A 71 -9.24 -1.80 -6.78
CA PHE A 71 -8.93 -2.54 -5.55
C PHE A 71 -7.46 -2.36 -5.15
N TYR A 72 -6.52 -2.66 -6.05
CA TYR A 72 -5.08 -2.53 -5.73
C TYR A 72 -4.69 -1.09 -5.49
N ASN A 73 -5.17 -0.15 -6.32
CA ASN A 73 -4.87 1.27 -6.15
C ASN A 73 -5.31 1.79 -4.77
N ALA A 74 -6.51 1.42 -4.33
CA ALA A 74 -7.03 1.85 -3.04
C ALA A 74 -6.26 1.21 -1.86
N HIS A 75 -5.99 -0.10 -1.89
CA HIS A 75 -5.23 -0.77 -0.84
C HIS A 75 -3.79 -0.27 -0.74
N LEU A 76 -3.11 -0.08 -1.88
CA LEU A 76 -1.75 0.46 -1.91
C LEU A 76 -1.71 1.92 -1.41
N ALA A 77 -2.74 2.72 -1.68
CA ALA A 77 -2.86 4.06 -1.09
C ALA A 77 -3.03 4.01 0.43
N SER A 78 -3.88 3.12 0.95
CA SER A 78 -4.06 2.91 2.41
C SER A 78 -2.78 2.39 3.09
N ILE A 79 -2.04 1.48 2.45
CA ILE A 79 -0.73 1.03 2.93
C ILE A 79 0.24 2.22 2.99
N ARG A 80 0.33 3.01 1.92
CA ARG A 80 1.19 4.20 1.88
C ARG A 80 0.83 5.19 2.98
N GLN A 81 -0.45 5.37 3.27
CA GLN A 81 -0.91 6.23 4.36
C GLN A 81 -0.40 5.71 5.72
N ALA A 82 -0.52 4.40 5.99
CA ALA A 82 0.02 3.79 7.21
C ALA A 82 1.54 4.03 7.35
N MET A 83 2.28 3.90 6.25
CA MET A 83 3.74 4.12 6.21
C MET A 83 4.11 5.57 6.51
N ILE A 84 3.32 6.54 6.08
CA ILE A 84 3.62 7.98 6.23
C ILE A 84 3.13 8.52 7.58
N GLU A 85 1.90 8.20 7.97
CA GLU A 85 1.27 8.81 9.14
C GLU A 85 1.67 8.10 10.45
N LYS A 86 1.98 6.80 10.36
CA LYS A 86 2.25 5.94 11.52
C LYS A 86 3.60 5.23 11.44
N GLU A 87 4.41 5.54 10.43
CA GLU A 87 5.75 4.99 10.24
C GLU A 87 5.77 3.45 10.24
N VAL A 88 4.72 2.80 9.73
CA VAL A 88 4.69 1.33 9.63
C VAL A 88 5.72 0.87 8.59
N LYS A 89 6.57 -0.09 8.97
CA LYS A 89 7.64 -0.63 8.12
C LYS A 89 7.17 -1.70 7.14
N VAL A 90 6.38 -1.32 6.15
CA VAL A 90 5.99 -2.24 5.07
C VAL A 90 7.13 -2.38 4.06
N ARG A 91 7.61 -3.61 3.84
CA ARG A 91 8.76 -3.92 2.99
C ARG A 91 8.39 -4.57 1.66
N GLY A 92 7.20 -5.16 1.57
CA GLY A 92 6.73 -5.79 0.35
C GLY A 92 5.22 -6.00 0.35
N PHE A 93 4.68 -6.06 -0.87
CA PHE A 93 3.28 -6.35 -1.15
C PHE A 93 3.23 -7.34 -2.31
N PHE A 94 2.54 -8.45 -2.09
CA PHE A 94 2.41 -9.52 -3.07
C PHE A 94 0.95 -9.66 -3.48
N ALA A 95 0.67 -9.36 -4.75
CA ALA A 95 -0.68 -9.48 -5.31
C ALA A 95 -1.09 -10.95 -5.42
N TRP A 96 -2.16 -11.32 -4.73
CA TRP A 96 -2.84 -12.60 -4.95
C TRP A 96 -3.81 -12.42 -6.14
N SER A 97 -3.56 -13.00 -7.30
CA SER A 97 -2.46 -13.91 -7.64
C SER A 97 -1.86 -13.60 -9.01
N TYR A 98 -0.74 -14.24 -9.34
CA TYR A 98 -0.11 -14.07 -10.66
C TYR A 98 -1.06 -14.44 -11.80
N ALA A 99 -1.77 -15.57 -11.70
CA ALA A 99 -2.67 -16.07 -12.73
C ALA A 99 -3.90 -16.72 -12.10
N ASP A 100 -5.00 -16.75 -12.85
CA ASP A 100 -6.20 -17.46 -12.41
C ASP A 100 -5.85 -18.92 -12.10
N ASN A 101 -6.34 -19.40 -10.96
CA ASN A 101 -5.97 -20.68 -10.39
C ASN A 101 -7.21 -21.38 -9.81
N TYR A 102 -7.00 -22.53 -9.18
CA TYR A 102 -8.04 -23.26 -8.48
C TYR A 102 -8.23 -22.68 -7.07
N GLU A 103 -9.34 -21.98 -6.85
CA GLU A 103 -9.65 -21.29 -5.60
C GLU A 103 -10.41 -22.22 -4.63
N TRP A 104 -9.72 -23.24 -4.12
CA TRP A 104 -10.21 -24.11 -3.04
C TRP A 104 -11.64 -24.64 -3.25
N ASN A 105 -12.59 -24.22 -2.40
CA ASN A 105 -13.99 -24.64 -2.47
C ASN A 105 -14.75 -23.98 -3.62
N ASP A 106 -14.28 -22.82 -4.10
CA ASP A 106 -14.87 -22.08 -5.23
C ASP A 106 -14.36 -22.65 -6.58
N GLY A 107 -13.34 -23.51 -6.56
CA GLY A 107 -12.75 -24.14 -7.73
C GLY A 107 -12.32 -23.10 -8.77
N TYR A 108 -12.69 -23.29 -10.04
CA TYR A 108 -12.38 -22.36 -11.13
C TYR A 108 -13.45 -21.27 -11.34
N SER A 109 -14.47 -21.22 -10.48
CA SER A 109 -15.58 -20.27 -10.62
C SER A 109 -15.21 -18.86 -10.15
N VAL A 110 -14.17 -18.71 -9.32
CA VAL A 110 -13.63 -17.43 -8.87
C VAL A 110 -12.22 -17.25 -9.43
N ARG A 111 -11.94 -16.05 -9.93
CA ARG A 111 -10.69 -15.69 -10.58
C ARG A 111 -10.00 -14.56 -9.82
N PHE A 112 -8.83 -14.82 -9.26
CA PHE A 112 -7.98 -13.84 -8.56
C PHE A 112 -6.84 -13.26 -9.41
N GLY A 113 -6.51 -13.93 -10.51
CA GLY A 113 -5.28 -13.68 -11.23
C GLY A 113 -5.19 -12.31 -11.88
N LEU A 114 -4.00 -11.73 -11.87
CA LEU A 114 -3.62 -10.64 -12.77
C LEU A 114 -3.60 -11.10 -14.24
N ASN A 115 -3.36 -12.39 -14.48
CA ASN A 115 -3.42 -13.01 -15.80
C ASN A 115 -4.66 -13.90 -15.91
N TYR A 116 -5.43 -13.69 -16.98
CA TYR A 116 -6.51 -14.59 -17.36
C TYR A 116 -5.92 -15.91 -17.86
N VAL A 117 -6.45 -17.03 -17.39
CA VAL A 117 -6.06 -18.37 -17.87
C VAL A 117 -7.23 -18.97 -18.64
N ASN A 118 -6.99 -19.30 -19.91
CA ASN A 118 -7.91 -20.16 -20.66
C ASN A 118 -7.70 -21.60 -20.20
N TYR A 119 -8.69 -22.18 -19.51
CA TYR A 119 -8.55 -23.54 -18.96
C TYR A 119 -8.57 -24.64 -20.03
N THR A 120 -8.88 -24.32 -21.29
CA THR A 120 -8.85 -25.29 -22.39
C THR A 120 -7.44 -25.59 -22.87
N ASP A 121 -6.61 -24.56 -23.04
CA ASP A 121 -5.26 -24.66 -23.62
C ASP A 121 -4.15 -24.14 -22.68
N LEU A 122 -4.52 -23.67 -21.49
CA LEU A 122 -3.64 -23.08 -20.48
C LEU A 122 -2.85 -21.85 -20.96
N SER A 123 -3.33 -21.17 -22.01
CA SER A 123 -2.77 -19.88 -22.42
C SER A 123 -3.05 -18.80 -21.36
N ARG A 124 -2.09 -17.88 -21.20
CA ARG A 124 -2.17 -16.78 -20.23
C ARG A 124 -2.29 -15.45 -20.96
N HIS A 125 -3.27 -14.65 -20.57
CA HIS A 125 -3.53 -13.35 -21.15
C HIS A 125 -3.52 -12.27 -20.05
N PRO A 126 -2.58 -11.31 -20.07
CA PRO A 126 -2.55 -10.24 -19.09
C PRO A 126 -3.85 -9.44 -19.07
N LYS A 127 -4.45 -9.29 -17.90
CA LYS A 127 -5.62 -8.43 -17.69
C LYS A 127 -5.19 -6.96 -17.59
N HIS A 128 -6.14 -6.03 -17.58
CA HIS A 128 -5.84 -4.61 -17.39
C HIS A 128 -5.11 -4.36 -16.06
N SER A 129 -5.46 -5.12 -15.01
CA SER A 129 -4.76 -5.12 -13.72
C SER A 129 -3.29 -5.53 -13.81
N ALA A 130 -2.92 -6.53 -14.62
CA ALA A 130 -1.51 -6.89 -14.83
C ALA A 130 -0.72 -5.74 -15.46
N CYS A 131 -1.29 -5.10 -16.49
CA CYS A 131 -0.67 -3.94 -17.15
C CYS A 131 -0.51 -2.77 -16.18
N TRP A 132 -1.56 -2.47 -15.41
CA TRP A 132 -1.54 -1.44 -14.38
C TRP A 132 -0.48 -1.74 -13.30
N TYR A 133 -0.46 -2.96 -12.77
CA TYR A 133 0.46 -3.37 -11.70
C TYR A 133 1.92 -3.32 -12.17
N THR A 134 2.18 -3.74 -13.42
CA THR A 134 3.51 -3.59 -14.04
C THR A 134 3.94 -2.12 -14.12
N ASN A 135 3.04 -1.23 -14.56
CA ASN A 135 3.34 0.19 -14.64
C ASN A 135 3.52 0.82 -13.26
N PHE A 136 2.74 0.39 -12.25
CA PHE A 136 2.90 0.83 -10.87
C PHE A 136 4.28 0.47 -10.33
N CYS A 137 4.73 -0.79 -10.50
CA CYS A 137 6.03 -1.25 -10.03
C CYS A 137 7.21 -0.63 -10.80
N ARG A 138 7.02 -0.19 -12.04
CA ARG A 138 8.05 0.47 -12.85
C ARG A 138 8.24 1.96 -12.54
N ARG A 139 7.29 2.60 -11.85
CA ARG A 139 7.48 4.00 -11.45
C ARG A 139 8.64 4.05 -10.46
N ASP A 140 9.59 4.95 -10.72
CA ASP A 140 10.65 5.22 -9.76
C ASP A 140 10.01 5.56 -8.41
N PRO A 141 10.57 5.05 -7.28
CA PRO A 141 10.14 5.51 -5.97
C PRO A 141 10.28 7.04 -5.92
N PRO A 142 9.37 7.75 -5.22
CA PRO A 142 9.54 9.17 -4.99
C PRO A 142 10.96 9.41 -4.46
N ARG A 143 11.75 10.22 -5.18
CA ARG A 143 13.08 10.61 -4.70
C ARG A 143 12.89 11.20 -3.31
N GLU A 144 13.69 10.79 -2.32
CA GLU A 144 13.75 11.48 -1.03
C GLU A 144 13.95 12.97 -1.34
N ASP A 145 12.94 13.80 -1.08
CA ASP A 145 13.06 15.22 -1.19
C ASP A 145 13.79 15.71 0.07
N ASN A 146 15.11 15.82 -0.04
CA ASN A 146 15.95 16.41 1.01
C ASN A 146 15.51 17.82 1.45
N ASN A 147 14.56 18.44 0.72
CA ASN A 147 13.93 19.71 1.09
C ASN A 147 12.92 19.59 2.24
N LEU A 148 12.30 18.43 2.49
CA LEU A 148 11.39 18.28 3.63
C LEU A 148 12.15 18.22 4.97
N LYS A 149 13.32 17.56 4.98
CA LYS A 149 14.22 17.51 6.15
C LYS A 149 14.72 18.91 6.57
N MET A 150 14.86 19.84 5.62
CA MET A 150 15.27 21.22 5.87
C MET A 150 14.15 22.12 6.43
N ILE A 151 12.88 21.78 6.18
CA ILE A 151 11.73 22.56 6.69
C ILE A 151 11.37 22.12 8.12
N THR A 152 11.57 20.84 8.44
CA THR A 152 11.34 20.30 9.80
C THR A 152 12.51 20.56 10.75
N ALA A 153 13.71 20.80 10.24
CA ALA A 153 14.83 21.30 11.02
C ALA A 153 14.65 22.82 11.24
N GLY A 154 13.88 23.18 12.26
CA GLY A 154 13.81 24.57 12.74
C GLY A 154 15.22 25.14 12.98
N PRO A 155 15.41 26.48 12.86
CA PRO A 155 16.73 27.08 12.96
C PRO A 155 17.36 26.72 14.30
N ALA A 156 18.51 26.02 14.24
CA ALA A 156 19.33 25.74 15.40
C ALA A 156 19.58 27.06 16.14
N SER A 157 19.19 27.10 17.42
CA SER A 157 19.41 28.25 18.28
C SER A 157 20.92 28.49 18.40
N ALA A 158 21.42 29.51 17.70
CA ALA A 158 22.76 30.03 17.91
C ALA A 158 22.76 30.86 19.21
N ALA A 159 22.77 30.17 20.34
CA ALA A 159 23.01 30.75 21.64
C ALA A 159 24.43 30.39 22.11
N GLY A 160 25.29 31.41 22.22
CA GLY A 160 26.41 31.40 23.17
C GLY A 160 27.81 31.50 22.56
N GLY A 161 28.43 32.68 22.73
CA GLY A 161 29.88 32.77 22.85
C GLY A 161 30.59 33.84 22.01
N ARG A 162 30.26 35.12 22.16
CA ARG A 162 31.18 36.20 21.76
C ARG A 162 32.44 36.12 22.65
N LYS A 163 33.57 35.67 22.11
CA LYS A 163 34.88 35.92 22.71
C LYS A 163 35.24 37.38 22.46
N SER A 164 35.17 38.21 23.51
CA SER A 164 35.69 39.57 23.48
C SER A 164 37.22 39.53 23.48
N LEU A 165 37.80 40.12 22.44
CA LEU A 165 39.21 40.47 22.36
C LEU A 165 39.45 41.66 23.30
N LEU A 166 39.96 41.39 24.50
CA LEU A 166 40.62 42.39 25.32
C LEU A 166 42.05 41.90 25.63
N ARG A 167 43.01 42.49 24.91
CA ARG A 167 44.44 42.47 25.22
C ARG A 167 44.69 43.31 26.48
N ARG A 168 45.49 42.80 27.44
CA ARG A 168 46.53 43.54 28.21
C ARG A 168 47.31 42.62 29.19
N PRO A 169 48.46 43.03 29.80
CA PRO A 169 49.79 42.46 29.52
C PRO A 169 50.50 41.76 30.72
N ALA A 170 51.71 41.25 30.40
CA ALA A 170 52.83 40.66 31.16
C ALA A 170 52.95 40.67 32.71
N ALA A 171 53.67 39.63 33.19
CA ALA A 171 54.43 39.43 34.45
C ALA A 171 53.58 39.24 35.75
N TYR A 172 53.87 38.30 36.66
CA TYR A 172 55.15 37.91 37.26
C TYR A 172 55.20 36.41 37.63
N ALA A 173 56.41 35.85 37.59
CA ALA A 173 56.81 34.66 38.34
C ALA A 173 57.43 35.10 39.67
N ASN A 174 56.91 34.56 40.77
CA ASN A 174 57.59 34.10 42.00
C ASN A 174 56.54 33.63 42.99
#